data_AF-A0A060BVP5-F1
#
_entry.id   AF-A0A060BVP5-F1
#
_cell.length_a   1.000
_cell.length_b   1.000
_cell.length_c   1.000
_cell.angle_alpha   90.00
_cell.angle_beta   90.00
_cell.angle_gamma   90.00
#
_symmetry.space_group_name_H-M   'P 1'
#
loop_
_entity.id
_entity.type
_entity.pdbx_description
1 polymer ?
#
loop_
_entity_poly.entity_id
_entity_poly.type
_entity_poly.pdbx_seq_one_letter_code
_entity_poly.pdbx_strand_id
1 'polypeptide(L)' 'MLHRLAQDGVSFHALIAGDGPDLPWLRQYIRRHRLETSVTLLGAVPHEQLPRLMAAADIFFLPSAYEG' A
#
# COMPACT_ATOMS: atom_id res chain seq x y z
N MET A 1 4.47 -4.55 8.72
CA MET A 1 4.76 -5.67 7.80
C MET A 1 5.73 -5.26 6.69
N LEU A 2 5.41 -4.25 5.87
CA LEU A 2 6.29 -3.80 4.76
C LEU A 2 7.72 -3.48 5.19
N HIS A 3 7.89 -2.77 6.32
CA HIS A 3 9.22 -2.52 6.88
C HIS A 3 9.99 -3.81 7.20
N ARG A 4 9.32 -4.86 7.71
CA ARG A 4 9.99 -6.15 7.95
C ARG A 4 10.44 -6.81 6.66
N LEU A 5 9.58 -6.87 5.64
CA LEU A 5 9.95 -7.41 4.32
C LEU A 5 11.19 -6.71 3.75
N ALA A 6 11.26 -5.38 3.89
CA ALA A 6 12.43 -4.61 3.47
C ALA A 6 13.68 -4.93 4.31
N GLN A 7 13.55 -5.09 5.63
CA GLN A 7 14.66 -5.48 6.50
C GLN A 7 15.16 -6.90 6.22
N ASP A 8 14.26 -7.80 5.84
CA ASP A 8 14.56 -9.19 5.51
C ASP A 8 15.13 -9.32 4.07
N GLY A 9 15.29 -8.21 3.33
CA GLY A 9 15.84 -8.19 1.98
C GLY A 9 14.92 -8.80 0.92
N VAL A 10 13.63 -8.95 1.22
CA VAL A 10 12.64 -9.47 0.28
C VAL A 10 12.35 -8.42 -0.78
N SER A 11 12.43 -8.80 -2.05
CA SER A 11 12.01 -7.94 -3.16
C SER A 11 10.50 -7.89 -3.24
N PHE A 12 9.92 -6.69 -3.15
CA PHE A 12 8.48 -6.47 -3.29
C PHE A 12 8.20 -5.07 -3.83
N HIS A 13 7.00 -4.90 -4.39
CA HIS A 13 6.42 -3.59 -4.68
C HIS A 13 4.97 -3.54 -4.19
N ALA A 14 4.65 -2.63 -3.28
CA ALA A 14 3.32 -2.51 -2.71
C ALA A 14 2.57 -1.31 -3.33
N LEU A 15 1.39 -1.58 -3.86
CA LEU A 15 0.44 -0.55 -4.27
C LEU A 15 -0.56 -0.32 -3.14
N ILE A 16 -0.67 0.92 -2.67
CA ILE A 16 -1.64 1.31 -1.64
C ILE A 16 -2.70 2.18 -2.31
N ALA A 17 -3.86 1.59 -2.54
CA ALA A 17 -5.05 2.24 -3.05
C ALA A 17 -5.96 2.67 -1.91
N GLY A 18 -6.40 3.92 -1.93
CA GLY A 18 -7.19 4.54 -0.88
C GLY A 18 -6.65 5.91 -0.53
N ASP A 19 -7.58 6.78 -0.15
CA ASP A 19 -7.28 8.01 0.57
C ASP A 19 -7.81 7.88 2.00
N GLY A 20 -7.40 8.75 2.90
CA GLY A 20 -7.87 8.69 4.27
C GLY A 20 -7.09 9.58 5.24
N PRO A 21 -7.61 9.76 6.46
CA PRO A 21 -7.00 10.62 7.46
C PRO A 21 -5.57 10.21 7.82
N ASP A 22 -5.24 8.92 7.65
CA ASP A 22 -3.92 8.37 7.96
C ASP A 22 -2.89 8.55 6.82
N LEU A 23 -3.28 9.09 5.66
CA LEU A 23 -2.37 9.27 4.53
C LEU A 23 -1.11 10.09 4.89
N PRO A 24 -1.18 11.19 5.68
CA PRO A 24 0.01 11.91 6.11
C PRO A 24 0.94 11.06 6.98
N TRP A 25 0.37 10.28 7.92
CA TRP A 25 1.13 9.35 8.76
C TRP A 25 1.82 8.28 7.91
N LEU A 26 1.10 7.71 6.94
CA LEU A 26 1.62 6.68 6.04
C LEU A 26 2.79 7.21 5.20
N ARG A 27 2.67 8.44 4.67
CA ARG A 27 3.78 9.09 3.96
C ARG A 27 5.01 9.27 4.85
N GLN A 28 4.82 9.68 6.10
CA GLN A 28 5.92 9.80 7.06
C GLN A 28 6.55 8.43 7.38
N TYR A 29 5.74 7.39 7.55
CA TYR A 29 6.18 6.02 7.79
C TYR A 29 7.05 5.52 6.63
N ILE A 30 6.58 5.66 5.39
CA ILE A 30 7.32 5.25 4.18
C ILE A 30 8.68 5.94 4.14
N ARG A 31 8.73 7.26 4.34
CA ARG A 31 9.99 8.03 4.35
C ARG A 31 10.92 7.61 5.48
N ARG A 32 10.39 7.44 6.69
CA ARG A 32 11.19 7.04 7.86
C ARG A 32 11.84 5.68 7.66
N HIS A 33 11.18 4.78 6.93
CA HIS A 33 11.64 3.42 6.70
C HIS A 33 12.27 3.20 5.30
N ARG A 34 12.49 4.27 4.53
CA ARG A 34 13.10 4.24 3.19
C ARG A 34 12.37 3.31 2.21
N LEU A 35 11.05 3.34 2.23
CA LEU A 35 10.18 2.47 1.42
C LEU A 35 9.71 3.14 0.12
N GLU A 36 10.19 4.34 -0.21
CA GLU A 36 9.72 5.14 -1.36
C GLU A 36 9.90 4.44 -2.70
N THR A 37 10.90 3.56 -2.82
CA THR A 37 11.16 2.82 -4.07
C THR A 37 10.36 1.53 -4.20
N SER A 38 9.79 1.03 -3.09
CA SER A 38 9.04 -0.24 -3.03
C SER A 38 7.56 -0.05 -2.67
N VAL A 39 7.11 1.20 -2.51
CA VAL A 39 5.72 1.52 -2.17
C VAL A 39 5.22 2.66 -3.05
N THR A 40 4.09 2.46 -3.70
CA THR A 40 3.37 3.50 -4.46
C THR A 40 2.02 3.77 -3.82
N LEU A 41 1.81 5.03 -3.42
CA LEU A 41 0.51 5.51 -2.95
C LEU A 41 -0.31 5.95 -4.16
N LEU A 42 -1.36 5.22 -4.49
CA LEU A 42 -2.23 5.51 -5.63
C LEU A 42 -3.29 6.58 -5.31
N GLY A 43 -3.57 6.83 -4.03
CA GLY A 43 -4.66 7.70 -3.59
C GLY A 43 -6.02 7.05 -3.84
N ALA A 44 -7.08 7.85 -3.95
CA ALA A 44 -8.41 7.35 -4.26
C ALA A 44 -8.44 6.67 -5.65
N VAL A 45 -8.81 5.38 -5.68
CA VAL A 45 -8.94 4.60 -6.92
C VAL A 45 -10.42 4.34 -7.21
N PRO A 46 -10.90 4.59 -8.45
CA PRO A 46 -12.27 4.26 -8.83
C PRO A 46 -12.58 2.77 -8.65
N HIS A 47 -13.79 2.44 -8.18
CA HIS A 47 -14.19 1.05 -7.92
C HIS A 47 -14.02 0.14 -9.15
N GLU A 48 -14.30 0.65 -10.34
CA GLU A 48 -14.11 -0.03 -11.62
C GLU A 48 -12.65 -0.41 -11.94
N GLN A 49 -11.66 0.26 -11.34
CA GLN A 49 -10.24 -0.04 -11.52
C GLN A 49 -9.72 -1.04 -10.48
N LEU A 50 -10.45 -1.23 -9.37
CA LEU A 50 -10.05 -2.12 -8.28
C LEU A 50 -9.86 -3.57 -8.74
N PRO A 51 -10.77 -4.18 -9.55
CA PRO A 51 -10.58 -5.54 -10.05
C PRO A 51 -9.30 -5.71 -10.87
N ARG A 52 -8.90 -4.68 -11.62
CA ARG A 52 -7.67 -4.72 -12.43
C ARG A 52 -6.42 -4.72 -11.55
N LEU A 53 -6.41 -3.90 -10.49
CA LEU A 53 -5.33 -3.89 -9.52
C LEU A 53 -5.23 -5.22 -8.77
N MET A 54 -6.36 -5.79 -8.36
CA MET A 54 -6.41 -7.09 -7.70
C MET A 54 -5.90 -8.21 -8.62
N ALA A 55 -6.30 -8.21 -9.90
CA ALA A 55 -5.85 -9.20 -10.87
C ALA A 55 -4.35 -9.11 -11.20
N ALA A 56 -3.76 -7.93 -11.06
CA ALA A 56 -2.33 -7.70 -11.29
C ALA A 56 -1.45 -7.99 -10.06
N ALA A 57 -2.05 -8.20 -8.87
CA ALA A 57 -1.32 -8.38 -7.63
C ALA A 57 -1.13 -9.86 -7.31
N ASP A 58 0.08 -10.24 -6.86
CA ASP A 58 0.34 -11.57 -6.33
C ASP A 58 -0.39 -11.81 -5.00
N ILE A 59 -0.57 -10.74 -4.21
CA ILE A 59 -1.22 -10.75 -2.91
C ILE A 59 -2.05 -9.47 -2.75
N PHE A 60 -3.31 -9.62 -2.31
CA PHE A 60 -4.21 -8.51 -1.98
C PHE A 60 -4.50 -8.47 -0.48
N PHE A 61 -4.40 -7.27 0.11
CA PHE A 61 -4.75 -7.02 1.51
C PHE A 61 -5.80 -5.92 1.59
N LEU A 62 -6.87 -6.17 2.36
CA LEU A 62 -7.85 -5.15 2.73
C LEU A 62 -7.82 -4.95 4.25
N PRO A 63 -6.86 -4.18 4.80
CA PRO A 63 -6.77 -3.91 6.22
C PRO A 63 -7.80 -2.85 6.61
N SER A 64 -9.10 -3.18 6.52
CA SER A 64 -10.16 -2.30 6.99
C SER A 64 -10.45 -2.57 8.47
N ALA A 65 -10.51 -1.51 9.29
CA ALA A 65 -11.09 -1.55 10.63
C ALA A 65 -12.59 -1.19 10.62
N TYR A 66 -13.07 -0.65 9.50
CA TYR A 66 -14.46 -0.30 9.24
C TYR A 66 -14.81 -0.82 7.86
N GLU A 67 -15.65 -1.86 7.82
CA GLU A 67 -16.49 -2.15 6.66
C GLU A 67 -17.63 -1.13 6.69
N GLY A 68 -17.91 -0.50 5.54
CA GLY A 68 -19.06 0.38 5.39
C GLY A 68 -20.38 -0.36 5.59
#